data_AF-A0A9C7G6J1-F1
#
_entry.id   AF-A0A9C7G6J1-F1
#
_cell.length_a   1.000
_cell.length_b   1.000
_cell.length_c   1.000
_cell.angle_alpha   90.00
_cell.angle_beta   90.00
_cell.angle_gamma   90.00
#
_symmetry.space_group_name_H-M   'P 1'
#
loop_
_entity.id
_entity.type
_entity.pdbx_description
1 polymer ?
#
loop_
_entity_poly.entity_id
_entity_poly.type
_entity_poly.pdbx_seq_one_letter_code
_entity_poly.pdbx_strand_id
1 'polypeptide(L)'
;MKTNKLKNFIKEVIPVGTMKEGVDFEVISFFVWDFQNDEVRTIDHYYNFDSSKLLSALRGGGSPIELISTEIEKGTGINPTNLCRTPFPEYPAPHFYRLKSPLDYHMAISMGFGIVRLLKSNKENDYLLYYAHTYLEEIDEELIENCVYEEIGLLKCYLLLTENGRFYDADIVNFLEKYEDIFYMNLPAQPYDLVERLLMHLDKYKGELVVFPKV
;
A
#
# COMPACT_ATOMS: atom_id res chain seq x y z
N MET A 1 -1.09 19.32 16.48
CA MET A 1 -2.12 18.61 17.26
C MET A 1 -2.31 17.23 16.64
N LYS A 2 -2.19 16.15 17.44
CA LYS A 2 -2.45 14.77 17.00
C LYS A 2 -3.95 14.57 16.72
N THR A 3 -4.32 13.72 15.76
CA THR A 3 -5.73 13.43 15.42
C THR A 3 -5.87 12.04 14.77
N ASN A 4 -6.96 11.33 15.06
CA ASN A 4 -7.34 10.08 14.38
C ASN A 4 -8.34 10.26 13.23
N LYS A 5 -8.81 11.51 12.99
CA LYS A 5 -9.81 11.80 11.96
C LYS A 5 -9.22 11.66 10.55
N LEU A 6 -9.52 10.56 9.86
CA LEU A 6 -9.08 10.28 8.48
C LEU A 6 -9.33 11.44 7.51
N LYS A 7 -10.49 12.11 7.59
CA LYS A 7 -10.84 13.27 6.75
C LYS A 7 -9.85 14.44 6.81
N ASN A 8 -8.99 14.49 7.83
CA ASN A 8 -7.94 15.49 7.92
C ASN A 8 -6.78 15.21 6.96
N PHE A 9 -6.59 13.95 6.56
CA PHE A 9 -5.49 13.46 5.72
C PHE A 9 -5.96 12.96 4.35
N ILE A 10 -7.21 12.52 4.24
CA ILE A 10 -7.83 12.13 2.97
C ILE A 10 -8.51 13.36 2.34
N LYS A 11 -8.14 13.67 1.11
CA LYS A 11 -8.72 14.74 0.30
C LYS A 11 -10.04 14.29 -0.33
N GLU A 12 -10.06 13.06 -0.83
CA GLU A 12 -11.16 12.51 -1.62
C GLU A 12 -11.17 10.99 -1.47
N VAL A 13 -12.37 10.42 -1.44
CA VAL A 13 -12.61 8.98 -1.52
C VAL A 13 -13.42 8.76 -2.79
N ILE A 14 -12.91 7.95 -3.71
CA ILE A 14 -13.51 7.74 -5.04
C ILE A 14 -13.88 6.26 -5.14
N PRO A 15 -15.14 5.90 -5.38
CA PRO A 15 -15.51 4.51 -5.60
C PRO A 15 -14.85 3.99 -6.88
N VAL A 16 -14.15 2.87 -6.80
CA VAL A 16 -13.42 2.29 -7.94
C VAL A 16 -14.31 2.11 -9.17
N GLY A 17 -15.54 1.63 -9.00
CA GLY A 17 -16.47 1.38 -10.11
C GLY A 17 -16.88 2.62 -10.90
N THR A 18 -16.49 3.82 -10.47
CA THR A 18 -16.70 5.08 -11.22
C THR A 18 -15.59 5.38 -12.23
N MET A 19 -14.54 4.56 -12.28
CA MET A 19 -13.34 4.80 -13.08
C MET A 19 -12.99 3.58 -13.92
N LYS A 20 -12.42 3.82 -15.11
CA LYS A 20 -11.97 2.76 -16.02
C LYS A 20 -10.45 2.77 -16.20
N GLU A 21 -9.83 1.62 -15.98
CA GLU A 21 -8.38 1.44 -16.22
C GLU A 21 -8.04 1.67 -17.71
N GLY A 22 -6.90 2.30 -17.98
CA GLY A 22 -6.42 2.69 -19.32
C GLY A 22 -7.15 3.89 -19.91
N VAL A 23 -8.21 4.38 -19.27
CA VAL A 23 -8.98 5.55 -19.69
C VAL A 23 -8.90 6.68 -18.66
N ASP A 24 -9.11 6.35 -17.39
CA ASP A 24 -9.12 7.32 -16.29
C ASP A 24 -7.89 7.17 -15.39
N PHE A 25 -7.35 5.95 -15.27
CA PHE A 25 -6.16 5.65 -14.46
C PHE A 25 -5.35 4.48 -15.02
N GLU A 26 -4.13 4.30 -14.51
CA GLU A 26 -3.32 3.09 -14.69
C GLU A 26 -2.73 2.67 -13.34
N VAL A 27 -2.65 1.36 -13.06
CA VAL A 27 -1.93 0.86 -11.88
C VAL A 27 -0.43 1.01 -12.11
N ILE A 28 0.23 1.61 -11.13
CA ILE A 28 1.66 1.90 -11.15
C ILE A 28 2.42 1.23 -10.01
N SER A 29 1.76 0.40 -9.21
CA SER A 29 2.35 -0.43 -8.16
C SER A 29 2.58 -1.86 -8.66
N PHE A 30 3.75 -2.40 -8.33
CA PHE A 30 4.19 -3.71 -8.78
C PHE A 30 4.81 -4.50 -7.62
N PHE A 31 4.56 -5.80 -7.62
CA PHE A 31 5.24 -6.79 -6.82
C PHE A 31 6.11 -7.68 -7.71
N VAL A 32 6.95 -8.49 -7.07
CA VAL A 32 7.73 -9.54 -7.72
C VAL A 32 7.25 -10.88 -7.18
N TRP A 33 6.97 -11.83 -8.08
CA TRP A 33 6.82 -13.22 -7.68
C TRP A 33 8.20 -13.87 -7.58
N ASP A 34 8.63 -14.20 -6.36
CA ASP A 34 9.87 -14.92 -6.12
C ASP A 34 9.64 -16.43 -6.27
N PHE A 35 9.82 -16.93 -7.49
CA PHE A 35 9.69 -18.36 -7.78
C PHE A 35 10.63 -19.27 -6.98
N GLN A 36 11.72 -18.76 -6.39
CA GLN A 36 12.62 -19.58 -5.60
C GLN A 36 12.05 -19.88 -4.21
N ASN A 37 11.35 -18.91 -3.63
CA ASN A 37 10.78 -18.99 -2.29
C ASN A 37 9.24 -19.15 -2.29
N ASP A 38 8.63 -19.18 -3.47
CA ASP A 38 7.18 -19.28 -3.70
C ASP A 38 6.39 -18.18 -2.96
N GLU A 39 6.90 -16.95 -3.01
CA GLU A 39 6.33 -15.83 -2.25
C GLU A 39 6.25 -14.53 -3.07
N VAL A 40 5.35 -13.64 -2.67
CA VAL A 40 5.26 -12.28 -3.20
C VAL A 40 6.21 -11.38 -2.43
N ARG A 41 7.04 -10.61 -3.14
CA ARG A 41 7.92 -9.59 -2.55
C ARG A 41 7.66 -8.22 -3.16
N THR A 42 7.92 -7.16 -2.40
CA THR A 42 8.01 -5.81 -2.98
C THR A 42 9.24 -5.67 -3.87
N ILE A 43 9.17 -4.78 -4.85
CA ILE A 43 10.29 -4.46 -5.73
C ILE A 43 11.53 -3.98 -4.97
N ASP A 44 11.36 -3.25 -3.87
CA ASP A 44 12.45 -2.76 -3.03
C ASP A 44 13.19 -3.91 -2.37
N HIS A 45 12.45 -4.87 -1.82
CA HIS A 45 13.04 -6.01 -1.14
C HIS A 45 13.70 -6.97 -2.14
N TYR A 46 13.07 -7.23 -3.29
CA TYR A 46 13.59 -8.19 -4.26
C TYR A 46 14.82 -7.66 -5.03
N TYR A 47 14.76 -6.42 -5.53
CA TYR A 47 15.83 -5.85 -6.36
C TYR A 47 16.79 -4.94 -5.58
N ASN A 48 16.58 -4.73 -4.28
CA ASN A 48 17.30 -3.72 -3.48
C ASN A 48 17.23 -2.32 -4.12
N PHE A 49 16.04 -1.97 -4.59
CA PHE A 49 15.77 -0.73 -5.33
C PHE A 49 14.99 0.27 -4.47
N ASP A 50 15.28 1.56 -4.60
CA ASP A 50 14.54 2.61 -3.92
C ASP A 50 13.30 3.03 -4.72
N SER A 51 12.14 2.43 -4.39
CA SER A 51 10.90 2.66 -5.13
C SER A 51 10.33 4.06 -5.00
N SER A 52 10.79 4.87 -4.03
CA SER A 52 10.40 6.28 -3.93
C SER A 52 10.77 7.08 -5.20
N LYS A 53 11.77 6.59 -5.95
CA LYS A 53 12.20 7.17 -7.23
C LYS A 53 11.22 6.91 -8.37
N LEU A 54 10.36 5.90 -8.28
CA LEU A 54 9.46 5.53 -9.39
C LEU A 54 8.45 6.62 -9.72
N LEU A 55 7.91 7.30 -8.71
CA LEU A 55 6.97 8.40 -8.94
C LEU A 55 7.58 9.52 -9.80
N SER A 56 8.89 9.75 -9.69
CA SER A 56 9.58 10.74 -10.51
C SER A 56 9.77 10.27 -11.96
N ALA A 57 10.05 8.99 -12.18
CA ALA A 57 10.25 8.42 -13.51
C ALA A 57 8.94 8.24 -14.30
N LEU A 58 7.84 7.99 -13.61
CA LEU A 58 6.50 7.86 -14.19
C LEU A 58 5.92 9.19 -14.73
N ARG A 59 6.69 10.28 -14.73
CA ARG A 59 6.34 11.57 -15.37
C ARG A 59 6.50 11.57 -16.88
N GLY A 60 7.31 10.68 -17.43
CA GLY A 60 7.76 10.72 -18.82
C GLY A 60 6.74 10.27 -19.89
N GLY A 61 5.58 9.77 -19.49
CA GLY A 61 4.67 9.04 -20.40
C GLY A 61 5.23 7.65 -20.79
N GLY A 62 4.36 6.72 -21.16
CA GLY A 62 4.73 5.33 -21.47
C GLY A 62 4.12 4.30 -20.52
N SER A 63 4.31 3.03 -20.85
CA SER A 63 3.76 1.90 -20.11
C SER A 63 4.36 1.83 -18.69
N PRO A 64 3.57 1.79 -17.61
CA PRO A 64 4.09 1.73 -16.24
C PRO A 64 5.10 0.61 -16.01
N ILE A 65 4.84 -0.58 -16.57
CA ILE A 65 5.74 -1.72 -16.43
C ILE A 65 7.09 -1.46 -17.12
N GLU A 66 7.10 -0.89 -18.32
CA GLU A 66 8.34 -0.59 -19.05
C GLU A 66 9.17 0.48 -18.33
N LEU A 67 8.50 1.51 -17.80
CA LEU A 67 9.15 2.58 -17.05
C LEU A 67 9.78 2.05 -15.76
N ILE A 68 9.03 1.24 -15.00
CA ILE A 68 9.52 0.65 -13.76
C ILE A 68 10.65 -0.34 -14.05
N SER A 69 10.51 -1.17 -15.08
CA SER A 69 11.57 -2.09 -15.50
C SER A 69 12.86 -1.35 -15.83
N THR A 70 12.75 -0.27 -16.61
CA THR A 70 13.89 0.56 -17.01
C THR A 70 14.58 1.20 -15.81
N GLU A 71 13.82 1.70 -14.83
CA GLU A 71 14.40 2.33 -13.64
C GLU A 71 15.04 1.32 -12.69
N ILE A 72 14.45 0.13 -12.54
CA ILE A 72 15.09 -0.96 -11.79
C ILE A 72 16.40 -1.35 -12.47
N GLU A 73 16.42 -1.53 -13.79
CA GLU A 73 17.62 -1.88 -14.53
C GLU A 73 18.71 -0.81 -14.41
N LYS A 74 18.36 0.48 -14.55
CA LYS A 74 19.31 1.58 -14.32
C LYS A 74 19.82 1.64 -12.88
N GLY A 75 18.96 1.40 -11.90
CA GLY A 75 19.27 1.53 -10.49
C GLY A 75 20.08 0.35 -9.92
N THR A 76 19.92 -0.84 -10.49
CA THR A 76 20.44 -2.10 -9.92
C THR A 76 21.37 -2.86 -10.87
N GLY A 77 21.31 -2.56 -12.17
CA GLY A 77 21.97 -3.35 -13.22
C GLY A 77 21.28 -4.69 -13.54
N ILE A 78 20.13 -4.97 -12.93
CA ILE A 78 19.37 -6.21 -13.11
C ILE A 78 18.22 -5.94 -14.08
N ASN A 79 18.09 -6.76 -15.13
CA ASN A 79 16.89 -6.75 -15.97
C ASN A 79 15.75 -7.45 -15.21
N PRO A 80 14.67 -6.73 -14.84
CA PRO A 80 13.62 -7.29 -14.02
C PRO A 80 12.74 -8.25 -14.81
N THR A 81 12.79 -9.51 -14.43
CA THR A 81 11.86 -10.56 -14.85
C THR A 81 10.89 -10.80 -13.69
N ASN A 82 9.60 -11.05 -13.99
CA ASN A 82 8.56 -11.41 -12.99
C ASN A 82 7.93 -10.24 -12.21
N LEU A 83 7.92 -9.03 -12.77
CA LEU A 83 7.08 -7.95 -12.26
C LEU A 83 5.60 -8.27 -12.50
N CYS A 84 4.83 -8.28 -11.42
CA CYS A 84 3.39 -8.43 -11.44
C CYS A 84 2.77 -7.14 -10.92
N ARG A 85 1.73 -6.65 -11.58
CA ARG A 85 0.96 -5.51 -11.06
C ARG A 85 0.29 -5.92 -9.76
N THR A 86 0.16 -4.98 -8.82
CA THR A 86 -0.70 -5.22 -7.66
C THR A 86 -2.10 -5.56 -8.16
N PRO A 87 -2.71 -6.67 -7.72
CA PRO A 87 -4.06 -7.03 -8.15
C PRO A 87 -5.03 -5.87 -7.96
N PHE A 88 -6.07 -5.83 -8.78
CA PHE A 88 -7.13 -4.85 -8.68
C PHE A 88 -8.46 -5.57 -8.93
N PRO A 89 -9.21 -5.91 -7.86
CA PRO A 89 -10.45 -6.65 -8.01
C PRO A 89 -11.58 -5.70 -8.45
N GLU A 90 -12.46 -6.18 -9.32
CA GLU A 90 -13.66 -5.44 -9.72
C GLU A 90 -14.74 -5.46 -8.61
N TYR A 91 -14.64 -6.33 -7.61
CA TYR A 91 -15.63 -6.55 -6.54
C TYR A 91 -15.01 -7.00 -5.21
N PRO A 92 -15.64 -6.70 -4.04
CA PRO A 92 -16.73 -5.77 -3.81
C PRO A 92 -16.20 -4.40 -3.33
N ALA A 93 -16.46 -3.37 -4.14
CA ALA A 93 -16.32 -1.94 -3.82
C ALA A 93 -15.00 -1.44 -3.18
N PRO A 94 -13.82 -1.68 -3.79
CA PRO A 94 -12.61 -0.99 -3.37
C PRO A 94 -12.77 0.53 -3.53
N HIS A 95 -12.15 1.30 -2.64
CA HIS A 95 -12.09 2.75 -2.75
C HIS A 95 -10.70 3.21 -3.16
N PHE A 96 -10.64 4.21 -4.02
CA PHE A 96 -9.44 5.00 -4.20
C PHE A 96 -9.39 6.12 -3.17
N TYR A 97 -8.27 6.24 -2.47
CA TYR A 97 -7.99 7.32 -1.53
C TYR A 97 -7.01 8.32 -2.13
N ARG A 98 -7.45 9.56 -2.24
CA ARG A 98 -6.57 10.68 -2.55
C ARG A 98 -6.03 11.27 -1.24
N LEU A 99 -4.74 11.18 -1.03
CA LEU A 99 -4.09 11.78 0.13
C LEU A 99 -3.95 13.30 -0.03
N LYS A 100 -3.97 14.04 1.09
CA LYS A 100 -3.59 15.46 1.13
C LYS A 100 -2.06 15.64 1.22
N SER A 101 -1.38 14.68 1.83
CA SER A 101 0.08 14.62 1.92
C SER A 101 0.67 13.94 0.67
N PRO A 102 1.95 14.16 0.35
CA PRO A 102 2.65 13.37 -0.64
C PRO A 102 2.57 11.87 -0.30
N LEU A 103 2.38 11.05 -1.33
CA LEU A 103 2.32 9.60 -1.21
C LEU A 103 3.72 9.04 -0.95
N ASP A 104 3.89 8.29 0.13
CA ASP A 104 5.05 7.42 0.36
C ASP A 104 4.82 6.10 -0.38
N TYR A 105 5.49 5.93 -1.52
CA TYR A 105 5.29 4.80 -2.42
C TYR A 105 5.80 3.50 -1.81
N HIS A 106 6.99 3.54 -1.24
CA HIS A 106 7.63 2.42 -0.57
C HIS A 106 6.73 1.90 0.57
N MET A 107 6.26 2.80 1.43
CA MET A 107 5.40 2.40 2.55
C MET A 107 4.08 1.81 2.06
N ALA A 108 3.47 2.39 1.02
CA ALA A 108 2.20 1.93 0.50
C ALA A 108 2.31 0.49 -0.03
N ILE A 109 3.29 0.19 -0.88
CA ILE A 109 3.47 -1.15 -1.43
C ILE A 109 3.89 -2.18 -0.36
N SER A 110 4.74 -1.80 0.61
CA SER A 110 5.11 -2.68 1.72
C SER A 110 3.91 -3.06 2.58
N MET A 111 2.93 -2.15 2.68
CA MET A 111 1.66 -2.38 3.37
C MET A 111 0.60 -3.08 2.52
N GLY A 112 0.95 -3.53 1.30
CA GLY A 112 0.02 -4.23 0.42
C GLY A 112 -0.94 -3.31 -0.35
N PHE A 113 -0.77 -1.99 -0.28
CA PHE A 113 -1.58 -1.07 -1.09
C PHE A 113 -1.14 -1.10 -2.55
N GLY A 114 -2.14 -1.07 -3.42
CA GLY A 114 -1.97 -0.66 -4.79
C GLY A 114 -1.99 0.86 -4.93
N ILE A 115 -1.38 1.34 -6.02
CA ILE A 115 -1.23 2.75 -6.35
C ILE A 115 -1.60 2.91 -7.81
N VAL A 116 -2.48 3.87 -8.09
CA VAL A 116 -2.85 4.24 -9.46
C VAL A 116 -2.43 5.66 -9.78
N ARG A 117 -2.11 5.92 -11.05
CA ARG A 117 -1.87 7.24 -11.64
C ARG A 117 -3.09 7.66 -12.45
N LEU A 118 -3.63 8.84 -12.19
CA LEU A 118 -4.71 9.42 -13.00
C LEU A 118 -4.19 9.91 -14.36
N LEU A 119 -4.89 9.56 -15.43
CA LEU A 119 -4.51 9.92 -16.80
C LEU A 119 -4.99 11.29 -17.25
N LYS A 120 -6.11 11.77 -16.68
CA LYS A 120 -6.77 13.03 -17.07
C LYS A 120 -6.66 14.13 -16.00
N SER A 121 -5.76 13.99 -15.04
CA SER A 121 -5.63 15.01 -14.00
C SER A 121 -4.98 16.28 -14.53
N ASN A 122 -5.55 17.44 -14.17
CA ASN A 122 -4.94 18.75 -14.41
C ASN A 122 -3.72 19.01 -13.52
N LYS A 123 -3.38 18.07 -12.63
CA LYS A 123 -2.19 18.10 -11.79
C LYS A 123 -1.22 17.04 -12.29
N GLU A 124 0.01 17.44 -12.55
CA GLU A 124 1.09 16.50 -12.84
C GLU A 124 1.16 15.48 -11.69
N ASN A 125 1.15 14.19 -12.00
CA ASN A 125 1.39 13.10 -11.03
C ASN A 125 0.34 12.95 -9.93
N ASP A 126 -0.92 12.87 -10.32
CA ASP A 126 -2.04 12.69 -9.39
C ASP A 126 -2.26 11.20 -9.12
N TYR A 127 -1.83 10.76 -7.93
CA TYR A 127 -1.86 9.35 -7.51
C TYR A 127 -2.97 9.07 -6.50
N LEU A 128 -3.49 7.84 -6.51
CA LEU A 128 -4.46 7.35 -5.54
C LEU A 128 -3.99 6.02 -4.95
N LEU A 129 -4.25 5.82 -3.65
CA LEU A 129 -4.06 4.54 -2.95
C LEU A 129 -5.32 3.68 -3.10
N TYR A 130 -5.17 2.37 -3.19
CA TYR A 130 -6.27 1.41 -3.01
C TYR A 130 -5.75 0.15 -2.35
N TYR A 131 -6.64 -0.60 -1.70
CA TYR A 131 -6.33 -1.93 -1.19
C TYR A 131 -7.13 -2.97 -1.99
N ALA A 132 -6.47 -4.06 -2.37
CA ALA A 132 -7.10 -5.16 -3.10
C ALA A 132 -7.43 -6.28 -2.13
N HIS A 133 -8.72 -6.49 -1.87
CA HIS A 133 -9.17 -7.69 -1.17
C HIS A 133 -9.04 -8.90 -2.10
N THR A 134 -8.23 -9.88 -1.72
CA THR A 134 -7.83 -10.97 -2.61
C THR A 134 -8.80 -12.16 -2.66
N TYR A 135 -9.89 -12.20 -1.88
CA TYR A 135 -10.59 -13.48 -1.62
C TYR A 135 -12.12 -13.43 -1.45
N LEU A 136 -12.85 -12.63 -2.24
CA LEU A 136 -14.32 -12.65 -2.16
C LEU A 136 -14.94 -13.13 -3.47
N GLU A 137 -14.86 -14.43 -3.74
CA GLU A 137 -15.71 -15.09 -4.73
C GLU A 137 -17.15 -15.27 -4.21
N GLU A 138 -17.35 -15.17 -2.89
CA GLU A 138 -18.66 -15.25 -2.24
C GLU A 138 -19.04 -13.89 -1.62
N ILE A 139 -20.19 -13.35 -2.04
CA ILE A 139 -20.74 -12.08 -1.56
C ILE A 139 -21.51 -12.36 -0.26
N ASP A 140 -20.78 -12.46 0.85
CA ASP A 140 -21.37 -12.40 2.20
C ASP A 140 -21.25 -10.95 2.71
N GLU A 141 -22.36 -10.39 3.21
CA GLU A 141 -22.39 -9.03 3.77
C GLU A 141 -21.44 -8.89 4.97
N GLU A 142 -21.29 -9.94 5.79
CA GLU A 142 -20.36 -9.94 6.93
C GLU A 142 -18.89 -9.92 6.45
N LEU A 143 -18.59 -10.61 5.34
CA LEU A 143 -17.26 -10.57 4.73
C LEU A 143 -16.96 -9.18 4.14
N ILE A 144 -17.95 -8.53 3.52
CA ILE A 144 -17.80 -7.17 3.00
C ILE A 144 -17.51 -6.18 4.12
N GLU A 145 -18.24 -6.25 5.23
CA GLU A 145 -17.98 -5.37 6.39
C GLU A 145 -16.56 -5.57 6.93
N ASN A 146 -16.12 -6.81 7.10
CA ASN A 146 -14.76 -7.12 7.56
C ASN A 146 -13.69 -6.57 6.61
N CYS A 147 -13.87 -6.70 5.30
CA CYS A 147 -12.96 -6.11 4.31
C CYS A 147 -12.87 -4.59 4.43
N VAL A 148 -14.00 -3.89 4.59
CA VAL A 148 -13.97 -2.43 4.78
C VAL A 148 -13.24 -2.06 6.08
N TYR A 149 -13.44 -2.82 7.16
CA TYR A 149 -12.72 -2.58 8.42
C TYR A 149 -11.20 -2.81 8.26
N GLU A 150 -10.79 -3.84 7.54
CA GLU A 150 -9.39 -4.14 7.22
C GLU A 150 -8.74 -3.03 6.39
N GLU A 151 -9.40 -2.61 5.30
CA GLU A 151 -8.94 -1.54 4.42
C GLU A 151 -8.72 -0.24 5.21
N ILE A 152 -9.70 0.14 6.05
CA ILE A 152 -9.60 1.32 6.89
C ILE A 152 -8.53 1.15 7.98
N GLY A 153 -8.40 -0.03 8.58
CA GLY A 153 -7.38 -0.34 9.57
C GLY A 153 -5.97 -0.20 9.00
N LEU A 154 -5.73 -0.76 7.81
CA LEU A 154 -4.48 -0.62 7.06
C LEU A 154 -4.21 0.84 6.68
N LEU A 155 -5.23 1.58 6.24
CA LEU A 155 -5.07 3.00 5.89
C LEU A 155 -4.66 3.83 7.11
N LYS A 156 -5.23 3.54 8.28
CA LYS A 156 -4.83 4.18 9.55
C LYS A 156 -3.38 3.84 9.92
N CYS A 157 -2.97 2.58 9.75
CA CYS A 157 -1.59 2.15 9.97
C CYS A 157 -0.62 2.89 9.02
N TYR A 158 -0.97 3.02 7.74
CA TYR A 158 -0.19 3.79 6.76
C TYR A 158 -0.04 5.24 7.18
N LEU A 159 -1.14 5.90 7.57
CA LEU A 159 -1.10 7.29 8.02
C LEU A 159 -0.28 7.45 9.31
N LEU A 160 -0.35 6.49 10.25
CA LEU A 160 0.47 6.52 11.46
C LEU A 160 1.96 6.56 11.14
N LEU A 161 2.40 5.78 10.13
CA LEU A 161 3.80 5.68 9.73
C LEU A 161 4.27 6.86 8.86
N THR A 162 3.38 7.49 8.08
CA THR A 162 3.76 8.48 7.05
C THR A 162 3.47 9.92 7.45
N GLU A 163 2.55 10.16 8.39
CA GLU A 163 2.09 11.51 8.74
C GLU A 163 2.93 12.21 9.82
N ASN A 164 4.14 11.71 10.12
CA ASN A 164 5.11 12.30 11.05
C ASN A 164 4.49 12.67 12.41
N GLY A 165 3.68 11.76 12.97
CA GLY A 165 3.00 11.95 14.25
C GLY A 165 1.82 12.92 14.23
N ARG A 166 1.40 13.45 13.07
CA ARG A 166 0.15 14.21 12.95
C ARG A 166 -1.07 13.29 13.06
N PHE A 167 -0.99 12.11 12.46
CA PHE A 167 -1.98 11.05 12.65
C PHE A 167 -1.64 10.22 13.88
N TYR A 168 -2.64 9.91 14.69
CA TYR A 168 -2.48 9.02 15.85
C TYR A 168 -3.83 8.40 16.18
N ASP A 169 -3.87 7.08 16.26
CA ASP A 169 -5.06 6.33 16.64
C ASP A 169 -4.65 5.17 17.56
N ALA A 170 -5.03 5.24 18.84
CA ALA A 170 -4.67 4.22 19.81
C ALA A 170 -5.41 2.88 19.55
N ASP A 171 -6.54 2.92 18.83
CA ASP A 171 -7.32 1.73 18.50
C ASP A 171 -6.61 0.83 17.48
N ILE A 172 -5.51 1.30 16.85
CA ILE A 172 -4.66 0.47 16.00
C ILE A 172 -4.10 -0.73 16.77
N VAL A 173 -3.82 -0.59 18.07
CA VAL A 173 -3.36 -1.73 18.88
C VAL A 173 -4.41 -2.84 18.87
N ASN A 174 -5.68 -2.50 19.13
CA ASN A 174 -6.77 -3.47 19.14
C ASN A 174 -7.00 -4.08 17.75
N PHE A 175 -6.81 -3.29 16.69
CA PHE A 175 -6.87 -3.79 15.31
C PHE A 175 -5.76 -4.82 15.04
N LEU A 176 -4.51 -4.51 15.38
CA LEU A 176 -3.38 -5.42 15.20
C LEU A 176 -3.54 -6.70 16.04
N GLU A 177 -4.01 -6.59 17.29
CA GLU A 177 -4.25 -7.75 18.17
C GLU A 177 -5.41 -8.62 17.67
N LYS A 178 -6.47 -8.01 17.11
CA LYS A 178 -7.66 -8.76 16.64
C LYS A 178 -7.44 -9.41 15.27
N TYR A 179 -6.69 -8.74 14.39
CA TYR A 179 -6.50 -9.14 12.99
C TYR A 179 -5.04 -9.52 12.71
N GLU A 180 -4.30 -9.97 13.74
CA GLU A 180 -2.87 -10.25 13.66
C GLU A 180 -2.53 -11.17 12.48
N ASP A 181 -3.11 -12.37 12.44
CA ASP A 181 -2.86 -13.36 11.39
C ASP A 181 -3.17 -12.81 9.99
N ILE A 182 -4.29 -12.10 9.84
CA ILE A 182 -4.72 -11.49 8.58
C ILE A 182 -3.74 -10.40 8.16
N PHE A 183 -3.25 -9.60 9.11
CA PHE A 183 -2.26 -8.57 8.87
C PHE A 183 -0.93 -9.18 8.42
N TYR A 184 -0.44 -10.24 9.09
CA TYR A 184 0.80 -10.92 8.68
C TYR A 184 0.67 -11.63 7.32
N MET A 185 -0.47 -12.25 7.02
CA MET A 185 -0.70 -12.96 5.75
C MET A 185 -0.84 -12.02 4.55
N ASN A 186 -1.35 -10.80 4.74
CA ASN A 186 -1.64 -9.88 3.64
C ASN A 186 -0.51 -8.88 3.35
N LEU A 187 0.56 -8.86 4.15
CA LEU A 187 1.68 -7.95 3.97
C LEU A 187 2.74 -8.57 3.04
N PRO A 188 2.93 -8.02 1.82
CA PRO A 188 3.86 -8.58 0.82
C PRO A 188 5.33 -8.32 1.15
N ALA A 189 5.65 -7.59 2.22
CA ALA A 189 7.02 -7.40 2.67
C ALA A 189 7.12 -7.17 4.18
N GLN A 190 8.06 -7.89 4.79
CA GLN A 190 8.60 -7.64 6.14
C GLN A 190 7.51 -7.36 7.20
N PRO A 191 6.54 -8.27 7.39
CA PRO A 191 5.39 -7.98 8.24
C PRO A 191 5.79 -7.72 9.70
N TYR A 192 6.79 -8.43 10.22
CA TYR A 192 7.33 -8.22 11.57
C TYR A 192 7.95 -6.82 11.75
N ASP A 193 8.78 -6.36 10.80
CA ASP A 193 9.42 -5.05 10.87
C ASP A 193 8.37 -3.93 10.77
N LEU A 194 7.32 -4.11 9.97
CA LEU A 194 6.21 -3.17 9.85
C LEU A 194 5.38 -3.10 11.14
N VAL A 195 5.06 -4.25 11.74
CA VAL A 195 4.36 -4.30 13.03
C VAL A 195 5.19 -3.65 14.13
N GLU A 196 6.49 -3.94 14.20
CA GLU A 196 7.40 -3.28 15.15
C GLU A 196 7.37 -1.75 14.99
N ARG A 197 7.51 -1.26 13.76
CA ARG A 197 7.43 0.19 13.47
C ARG A 197 6.08 0.78 13.90
N LEU A 198 4.97 0.09 13.66
CA LEU A 198 3.64 0.56 14.08
C LEU A 198 3.56 0.66 15.60
N LEU A 199 3.97 -0.39 16.32
CA LEU A 199 3.94 -0.41 17.77
C LEU A 199 4.81 0.70 18.36
N MET A 200 6.03 0.93 17.85
CA MET A 200 6.90 2.02 18.31
C MET A 200 6.29 3.43 18.15
N HIS A 201 5.39 3.63 17.17
CA HIS A 201 4.67 4.89 16.98
C HIS A 201 3.48 5.07 17.94
N LEU A 202 3.04 4.00 18.59
CA LEU A 202 1.93 4.02 19.54
C LEU A 202 2.46 4.31 20.95
N ASP A 203 1.89 5.33 21.60
CA ASP A 203 2.37 5.83 22.90
C ASP A 203 2.43 4.73 23.98
N LYS A 204 1.64 3.64 23.87
CA LYS A 204 1.68 2.45 24.75
C LYS A 204 3.05 1.73 24.73
N TYR A 205 3.75 1.72 23.60
CA TYR A 205 5.00 0.99 23.39
C TYR A 205 6.20 1.95 23.17
N LYS A 206 6.02 3.24 23.45
CA LYS A 206 7.04 4.25 23.19
C LYS A 206 8.23 4.06 24.14
N GLY A 207 9.37 3.64 23.58
CA GLY A 207 10.60 3.38 24.33
C GLY A 207 10.72 1.93 24.83
N GLU A 208 9.81 1.05 24.44
CA GLU A 208 9.93 -0.39 24.68
C GLU A 208 10.73 -1.06 23.56
N LEU A 209 11.62 -1.98 23.91
CA LEU A 209 12.24 -2.89 22.95
C LEU A 209 11.22 -3.98 22.62
N VAL A 210 10.57 -3.87 21.47
CA VAL A 210 9.62 -4.90 21.00
C VAL A 210 10.44 -5.98 20.29
N VAL A 211 10.66 -7.12 20.94
CA VAL A 211 11.39 -8.25 20.36
C VAL A 211 10.40 -9.30 19.88
N PHE A 212 10.30 -9.48 18.57
CA PHE A 212 9.56 -10.58 17.98
C PHE A 212 10.47 -11.81 17.81
N PRO A 213 10.00 -13.02 18.16
CA PRO A 213 10.71 -14.23 17.79
C PRO A 213 10.70 -14.34 16.26
N LYS A 214 11.88 -14.29 15.64
CA LYS A 214 12.04 -14.66 14.23
C LYS A 214 11.76 -16.16 14.15
N VAL A 215 10.67 -16.54 13.49
CA VAL A 215 10.35 -17.93 13.14
C VAL A 215 11.14 -18.32 11.90
#